data_AF-A0A285V354-F1
#
_entry.id   AF-A0A285V354-F1
#
_cell.length_a   1.000
_cell.length_b   1.000
_cell.length_c   1.000
_cell.angle_alpha   90.00
_cell.angle_beta   90.00
_cell.angle_gamma   90.00
#
_symmetry.space_group_name_H-M   'P 1'
#
loop_
_entity.id
_entity.type
_entity.pdbx_description
1 polymer ?
#
loop_
_entity_poly.entity_id
_entity_poly.type
_entity_poly.pdbx_seq_one_letter_code
_entity_poly.pdbx_strand_id
1 'polypeptide(L)'
;MHTMPDSMYVDGITNELSDIEIQGRITTAALNAPAGLVVQTLGLKRIVDLAVQTFEALGVHHHVSDDGCRISAAPVRQNPEQMLRHRIGDGARILTSEGKLLDGVGAAIADEIGYSMIRLNHCEPKVMGFGKFFTKEAVMTSFRMQWGVKQLPREDIENVAAFMIEASRNADALGIPDRFSGSLPQLALLEHAAFTVGHHHEILTADKLYISIRSGVKLAVSERFFSLMRSARNVVVISGREVEGRLQAKLGAGVKLTSIGLEPEWRKSEKTSVGTQYPDAFKRIMRQMADRVGPGSLVLVGAGLLGKIFCGEAKRLGGVGIDLGSVIDAWCGLKTRGGGFPVGSELPPPGGS
;
A
#
# COMPACT_ATOMS: atom_id res chain seq x y z
N MET A 1 -0.68 41.39 -25.28
CA MET A 1 -0.42 41.03 -23.87
C MET A 1 -1.06 39.66 -23.65
N HIS A 2 -0.29 38.59 -23.79
CA HIS A 2 -0.80 37.22 -23.63
C HIS A 2 -0.85 36.90 -22.13
N THR A 3 -2.05 36.69 -21.60
CA THR A 3 -2.28 36.13 -20.27
C THR A 3 -1.69 34.73 -20.21
N MET A 4 -0.67 34.51 -19.36
CA MET A 4 -0.16 33.16 -19.08
C MET A 4 -1.26 32.30 -18.43
N PRO A 5 -1.31 30.99 -18.70
CA PRO A 5 -2.38 30.11 -18.23
C PRO A 5 -2.19 29.67 -16.77
N ASP A 6 -3.29 29.70 -16.00
CA ASP A 6 -3.63 28.88 -14.83
C ASP A 6 -2.48 28.29 -13.98
N SER A 7 -1.67 29.13 -13.34
CA SER A 7 -0.78 28.70 -12.24
C SER A 7 -1.56 28.57 -10.93
N MET A 8 -1.36 27.47 -10.20
CA MET A 8 -1.93 27.29 -8.86
C MET A 8 -1.05 28.03 -7.83
N TYR A 9 -1.66 28.93 -7.04
CA TYR A 9 -0.99 29.65 -5.94
C TYR A 9 -1.30 28.95 -4.62
N VAL A 10 -0.29 28.81 -3.75
CA VAL A 10 -0.49 28.34 -2.37
C VAL A 10 -0.59 29.54 -1.44
N ASP A 11 -1.76 30.16 -1.39
CA ASP A 11 -2.02 31.22 -0.43
C ASP A 11 -2.23 30.67 0.99
N GLY A 12 -1.90 31.47 2.00
CA GLY A 12 -2.22 31.18 3.41
C GLY A 12 -1.26 30.23 4.13
N ILE A 13 -0.01 30.08 3.67
CA ILE A 13 1.06 29.48 4.50
C ILE A 13 1.69 30.60 5.34
N THR A 14 1.58 30.48 6.66
CA THR A 14 2.15 31.43 7.64
C THR A 14 3.25 30.79 8.47
N ASN A 15 4.08 31.60 9.14
CA ASN A 15 5.11 31.11 10.06
C ASN A 15 4.57 30.39 11.31
N GLU A 16 3.27 30.52 11.58
CA GLU A 16 2.60 29.89 12.72
C GLU A 16 2.35 28.40 12.49
N LEU A 17 2.44 27.94 11.23
CA LEU A 17 2.35 26.52 10.89
C LEU A 17 3.65 25.79 11.25
N SER A 18 3.52 24.54 11.68
CA SER A 18 4.66 23.65 11.87
C SER A 18 5.32 23.30 10.52
N ASP A 19 6.61 22.92 10.53
CA ASP A 19 7.33 22.52 9.31
C ASP A 19 6.61 21.39 8.56
N ILE A 20 5.99 20.47 9.30
CA ILE A 20 5.23 19.34 8.75
C ILE A 20 3.97 19.82 8.02
N GLU A 21 3.24 20.79 8.58
CA GLU A 21 2.05 21.36 7.94
C GLU A 21 2.41 22.15 6.69
N ILE A 22 3.52 22.89 6.74
CA ILE A 22 4.06 23.63 5.60
C ILE A 22 4.43 22.66 4.47
N GLN A 23 5.23 21.63 4.77
CA GLN A 23 5.62 20.59 3.80
C GLN A 23 4.39 19.88 3.22
N GLY A 24 3.40 19.51 4.03
CA GLY A 24 2.17 18.88 3.57
C GLY A 24 1.39 19.74 2.56
N ARG A 25 1.28 21.05 2.82
CA ARG A 25 0.61 21.99 1.90
C ARG A 25 1.38 22.18 0.60
N ILE A 26 2.71 22.31 0.67
CA ILE A 26 3.57 22.43 -0.51
C ILE A 26 3.50 21.16 -1.37
N THR A 27 3.65 19.99 -0.75
CA THR A 27 3.54 18.68 -1.42
C THR A 27 2.21 18.56 -2.16
N THR A 28 1.12 18.94 -1.49
CA THR A 28 -0.24 18.88 -2.05
C THR A 28 -0.37 19.75 -3.30
N ALA A 29 0.15 20.97 -3.24
CA ALA A 29 0.04 21.88 -4.36
C ALA A 29 0.94 21.46 -5.55
N ALA A 30 2.12 20.88 -5.27
CA ALA A 30 3.09 20.45 -6.28
C ALA A 30 2.52 19.41 -7.23
N LEU A 31 1.74 18.48 -6.68
CA LEU A 31 1.21 17.34 -7.41
C LEU A 31 -0.12 17.66 -8.12
N ASN A 32 -0.80 18.74 -7.74
CA ASN A 32 -2.12 19.09 -8.25
C ASN A 32 -2.11 20.20 -9.31
N ALA A 33 -0.99 20.90 -9.49
CA ALA A 33 -0.93 22.06 -10.38
C ALA A 33 -0.85 21.62 -11.86
N PRO A 34 -1.88 21.89 -12.69
CA PRO A 34 -1.96 21.35 -14.06
C PRO A 34 -0.88 21.90 -15.01
N ALA A 35 -0.34 23.09 -14.72
CA ALA A 35 0.67 23.80 -15.51
C ALA A 35 1.93 24.18 -14.70
N GLY A 36 2.08 23.64 -13.49
CA GLY A 36 3.17 23.95 -12.56
C GLY A 36 2.70 24.77 -11.37
N LEU A 37 3.39 24.58 -10.25
CA LEU A 37 3.09 25.24 -8.98
C LEU A 37 3.96 26.48 -8.83
N VAL A 38 3.38 27.62 -8.48
CA VAL A 38 4.16 28.77 -7.99
C VAL A 38 3.82 28.95 -6.50
N VAL A 39 4.77 28.60 -5.63
CA VAL A 39 4.65 29.00 -4.22
C VAL A 39 5.23 30.40 -4.12
N GLN A 40 4.33 31.37 -3.97
CA GLN A 40 4.69 32.76 -3.74
C GLN A 40 4.52 33.04 -2.25
N THR A 41 5.61 33.00 -1.50
CA THR A 41 5.57 33.41 -0.09
C THR A 41 6.06 34.84 0.01
N LEU A 42 5.27 35.71 0.63
CA LEU A 42 5.72 37.06 0.98
C LEU A 42 6.82 36.95 2.05
N GLY A 43 8.08 36.82 1.62
CA GLY A 43 9.27 37.07 2.45
C GLY A 43 9.67 35.99 3.46
N LEU A 44 9.30 34.72 3.26
CA LEU A 44 9.53 33.66 4.26
C LEU A 44 10.49 32.58 3.75
N LYS A 45 11.80 32.87 3.83
CA LYS A 45 12.91 31.96 3.47
C LYS A 45 12.71 30.52 3.97
N ARG A 46 12.24 30.35 5.21
CA ARG A 46 11.93 29.03 5.82
C ARG A 46 10.94 28.20 5.00
N ILE A 47 9.89 28.82 4.45
CA ILE A 47 8.89 28.10 3.65
C ILE A 47 9.47 27.73 2.29
N VAL A 48 10.28 28.60 1.70
CA VAL A 48 10.99 28.32 0.45
C VAL A 48 11.97 27.17 0.63
N ASP A 49 12.75 27.15 1.71
CA ASP A 49 13.68 26.06 2.03
C ASP A 49 12.94 24.73 2.23
N LEU A 50 11.81 24.73 2.94
CA LEU A 50 10.95 23.54 3.08
C LEU A 50 10.35 23.10 1.74
N ALA A 51 10.02 24.05 0.85
CA ALA A 51 9.49 23.75 -0.47
C ALA A 51 10.55 23.12 -1.39
N VAL A 52 11.78 23.65 -1.37
CA VAL A 52 12.94 23.07 -2.05
C VAL A 52 13.15 21.64 -1.57
N GLN A 53 13.28 21.42 -0.27
CA GLN A 53 13.46 20.08 0.30
C GLN A 53 12.33 19.13 -0.10
N THR A 54 11.09 19.62 -0.12
CA THR A 54 9.93 18.84 -0.54
C THR A 54 10.02 18.48 -2.03
N PHE A 55 10.35 19.43 -2.91
CA PHE A 55 10.49 19.19 -4.34
C PHE A 55 11.66 18.28 -4.67
N GLU A 56 12.80 18.45 -4.03
CA GLU A 56 13.95 17.53 -4.12
C GLU A 56 13.56 16.13 -3.66
N ALA A 57 12.91 16.01 -2.50
CA ALA A 57 12.43 14.73 -1.98
C ALA A 57 11.39 14.07 -2.91
N LEU A 58 10.66 14.83 -3.70
CA LEU A 58 9.71 14.33 -4.71
C LEU A 58 10.35 14.09 -6.09
N GLY A 59 11.60 14.55 -6.33
CA GLY A 59 12.23 14.50 -7.65
C GLY A 59 11.61 15.49 -8.64
N VAL A 60 11.05 16.58 -8.13
CA VAL A 60 10.40 17.65 -8.90
C VAL A 60 11.44 18.68 -9.29
N HIS A 61 11.59 18.93 -10.60
CA HIS A 61 12.35 20.07 -11.09
C HIS A 61 11.65 21.36 -10.63
N HIS A 62 12.42 22.18 -9.92
CA HIS A 62 11.96 23.44 -9.38
C HIS A 62 12.97 24.56 -9.70
N HIS A 63 12.48 25.78 -9.74
CA HIS A 63 13.27 26.99 -9.92
C HIS A 63 12.93 27.95 -8.79
N VAL A 64 13.94 28.37 -8.03
CA VAL A 64 13.81 29.43 -7.03
C VAL A 64 14.11 30.76 -7.72
N SER A 65 13.25 31.76 -7.56
CA SER A 65 13.50 33.10 -8.11
C SER A 65 14.74 33.75 -7.52
N ASP A 66 15.33 34.72 -8.23
CA ASP A 66 16.54 35.44 -7.80
C ASP A 66 16.37 36.16 -6.46
N ASP A 67 15.12 36.55 -6.11
CA ASP A 67 14.79 37.17 -4.82
C ASP A 67 14.66 36.15 -3.67
N GLY A 68 14.80 34.85 -3.96
CA GLY A 68 14.67 33.76 -2.98
C GLY A 68 13.27 33.60 -2.39
N CYS A 69 12.25 34.27 -2.92
CA CYS A 69 10.91 34.34 -2.32
C CYS A 69 9.86 33.51 -3.07
N ARG A 70 10.16 33.03 -4.28
CA ARG A 70 9.24 32.23 -5.10
C ARG A 70 9.92 30.96 -5.53
N ILE A 71 9.11 29.91 -5.61
CA ILE A 71 9.55 28.65 -6.19
C ILE A 71 8.50 28.17 -7.18
N SER A 72 8.94 27.92 -8.42
CA SER A 72 8.10 27.36 -9.47
C SER A 72 8.50 25.91 -9.72
N ALA A 73 7.55 24.99 -9.68
CA ALA A 73 7.79 23.56 -9.89
C ALA A 73 6.94 23.03 -11.04
N ALA A 74 7.53 22.28 -11.97
CA ALA A 74 6.77 21.61 -13.03
C ALA A 74 5.92 20.47 -12.44
N PRO A 75 4.72 20.17 -12.99
CA PRO A 75 3.92 19.07 -12.48
C PRO A 75 4.68 17.75 -12.59
N VAL A 76 4.56 16.90 -11.57
CA VAL A 76 5.08 15.53 -11.62
C VAL A 76 4.21 14.72 -12.57
N ARG A 77 4.45 14.84 -13.87
CA ARG A 77 3.95 13.91 -14.89
C ARG A 77 4.90 12.74 -15.08
N GLN A 78 5.65 12.36 -14.05
CA GLN A 78 6.54 11.22 -14.15
C GLN A 78 5.71 9.94 -14.12
N ASN A 79 5.88 9.09 -15.13
CA ASN A 79 5.38 7.72 -15.09
C ASN A 79 5.95 7.04 -13.82
N PRO A 80 5.15 6.32 -13.02
CA PRO A 80 5.64 5.56 -11.86
C PRO A 80 6.91 4.73 -12.13
N GLU A 81 7.05 4.20 -13.34
CA GLU A 81 8.27 3.51 -13.76
C GLU A 81 9.49 4.44 -13.79
N GLN A 82 9.35 5.64 -14.33
CA GLN A 82 10.44 6.63 -14.35
C GLN A 82 10.80 7.07 -12.93
N MET A 83 9.80 7.28 -12.07
CA MET A 83 10.02 7.59 -10.65
C MET A 83 10.82 6.47 -9.98
N LEU A 84 10.46 5.21 -10.24
CA LEU A 84 11.18 4.09 -9.68
C LEU A 84 12.61 4.01 -10.22
N ARG A 85 12.83 4.12 -11.55
CA ARG A 85 14.18 4.17 -12.15
C ARG A 85 15.04 5.28 -11.57
N HIS A 86 14.46 6.45 -11.35
CA HIS A 86 15.18 7.57 -10.75
C HIS A 86 15.67 7.27 -9.33
N ARG A 87 14.90 6.50 -8.56
CA ARG A 87 15.23 6.19 -7.15
C ARG A 87 16.18 5.03 -6.97
N ILE A 88 16.10 4.01 -7.83
CA ILE A 88 16.84 2.75 -7.66
C ILE A 88 17.70 2.38 -8.87
N GLY A 89 17.80 3.27 -9.85
CA GLY A 89 18.57 3.11 -11.08
C GLY A 89 17.86 2.25 -12.14
N ASP A 90 18.50 2.14 -13.31
CA ASP A 90 18.01 1.33 -14.44
C ASP A 90 18.09 -0.18 -14.19
N GLY A 91 18.77 -0.62 -13.13
CA GLY A 91 18.88 -2.03 -12.74
C GLY A 91 17.59 -2.61 -12.13
N ALA A 92 16.61 -1.75 -11.85
CA ALA A 92 15.34 -2.18 -11.32
C ALA A 92 14.59 -3.10 -12.28
N ARG A 93 14.15 -4.26 -11.80
CA ARG A 93 13.27 -5.19 -12.54
C ARG A 93 11.85 -4.62 -12.55
N ILE A 94 11.64 -3.52 -13.28
CA ILE A 94 10.40 -2.73 -13.18
C ILE A 94 9.27 -3.37 -13.97
N LEU A 95 8.09 -3.40 -13.34
CA LEU A 95 6.78 -3.75 -13.90
C LEU A 95 6.80 -5.04 -14.70
N THR A 96 7.11 -6.11 -13.99
CA THR A 96 7.04 -7.45 -14.57
C THR A 96 5.59 -7.88 -14.74
N SER A 97 5.33 -8.72 -15.72
CA SER A 97 4.03 -9.39 -15.84
C SER A 97 3.70 -10.15 -14.56
N GLU A 98 2.41 -10.36 -14.30
CA GLU A 98 1.95 -11.25 -13.23
C GLU A 98 2.55 -12.66 -13.36
N GLY A 99 3.00 -13.04 -14.55
CA GLY A 99 3.75 -14.27 -14.79
C GLY A 99 5.00 -14.39 -13.90
N LYS A 100 5.86 -13.36 -13.83
CA LYS A 100 7.08 -13.44 -13.01
C LYS A 100 6.80 -13.50 -11.51
N LEU A 101 5.74 -12.82 -11.07
CA LEU A 101 5.27 -12.95 -9.69
C LEU A 101 4.86 -14.40 -9.41
N LEU A 102 4.06 -15.00 -10.30
CA LEU A 102 3.61 -16.39 -10.15
C LEU A 102 4.76 -17.40 -10.30
N ASP A 103 5.80 -17.09 -11.09
CA ASP A 103 7.03 -17.88 -11.16
C ASP A 103 7.74 -17.88 -9.79
N GLY A 104 7.95 -16.69 -9.19
CA GLY A 104 8.58 -16.55 -7.88
C GLY A 104 7.79 -17.21 -6.76
N VAL A 105 6.46 -17.06 -6.75
CA VAL A 105 5.58 -17.74 -5.79
C VAL A 105 5.64 -19.26 -5.98
N GLY A 106 5.61 -19.75 -7.22
CA GLY A 106 5.70 -21.18 -7.50
C GLY A 106 7.03 -21.79 -7.07
N ALA A 107 8.14 -21.11 -7.37
CA ALA A 107 9.47 -21.53 -6.93
C ALA A 107 9.55 -21.54 -5.40
N ALA A 108 9.08 -20.49 -4.72
CA ALA A 108 9.11 -20.43 -3.27
C ALA A 108 8.28 -21.53 -2.58
N ILE A 109 7.11 -21.87 -3.14
CA ILE A 109 6.30 -23.00 -2.66
C ILE A 109 7.05 -24.32 -2.87
N ALA A 110 7.63 -24.54 -4.06
CA ALA A 110 8.31 -25.78 -4.42
C ALA A 110 9.62 -26.00 -3.63
N ASP A 111 10.38 -24.93 -3.42
CA ASP A 111 11.64 -24.95 -2.68
C ASP A 111 11.43 -24.80 -1.16
N GLU A 112 10.17 -24.66 -0.72
CA GLU A 112 9.75 -24.45 0.66
C GLU A 112 10.47 -23.28 1.37
N ILE A 113 10.71 -22.19 0.65
CA ILE A 113 11.36 -20.98 1.16
C ILE A 113 10.37 -19.84 1.38
N GLY A 114 10.70 -18.98 2.34
CA GLY A 114 9.91 -17.79 2.62
C GLY A 114 9.87 -16.82 1.44
N TYR A 115 8.67 -16.35 1.09
CA TYR A 115 8.47 -15.34 0.05
C TYR A 115 7.32 -14.41 0.44
N SER A 116 7.38 -13.13 0.06
CA SER A 116 6.28 -12.20 0.34
C SER A 116 6.03 -11.21 -0.79
N MET A 117 4.74 -10.97 -1.04
CA MET A 117 4.22 -9.93 -1.91
C MET A 117 3.41 -8.93 -1.09
N ILE A 118 3.92 -7.71 -0.99
CA ILE A 118 3.31 -6.59 -0.25
C ILE A 118 2.89 -5.52 -1.24
N ARG A 119 1.75 -4.85 -1.04
CA ARG A 119 1.34 -3.73 -1.89
C ARG A 119 1.25 -2.43 -1.08
N LEU A 120 1.82 -1.37 -1.60
CA LEU A 120 1.78 -0.04 -1.00
C LEU A 120 0.86 0.85 -1.83
N ASN A 121 -0.21 1.33 -1.22
CA ASN A 121 -1.16 2.26 -1.83
C ASN A 121 -1.19 3.56 -1.00
N HIS A 122 -2.27 4.32 -1.02
CA HIS A 122 -2.39 5.64 -0.38
C HIS A 122 -2.45 5.63 1.16
N CYS A 123 -2.78 4.50 1.80
CA CYS A 123 -2.91 4.42 3.26
C CYS A 123 -1.59 4.04 3.93
N GLU A 124 -0.83 3.15 3.32
CA GLU A 124 0.42 2.61 3.82
C GLU A 124 1.53 3.65 4.06
N PRO A 125 1.86 4.57 3.12
CA PRO A 125 2.91 5.55 3.31
C PRO A 125 2.56 6.54 4.42
N LYS A 126 1.26 6.77 4.71
CA LYS A 126 0.87 7.60 5.86
C LYS A 126 1.36 7.00 7.16
N VAL A 127 1.08 5.71 7.35
CA VAL A 127 1.44 4.99 8.58
C VAL A 127 2.95 4.86 8.69
N MET A 128 3.64 4.40 7.62
CA MET A 128 5.10 4.25 7.63
C MET A 128 5.83 5.58 7.79
N GLY A 129 5.28 6.67 7.25
CA GLY A 129 5.84 8.01 7.40
C GLY A 129 5.41 8.76 8.66
N PHE A 130 4.79 8.09 9.64
CA PHE A 130 4.33 8.73 10.87
C PHE A 130 5.50 9.41 11.61
N GLY A 131 5.26 10.62 12.10
CA GLY A 131 6.24 11.40 12.87
C GLY A 131 7.27 12.13 12.02
N LYS A 132 7.38 11.80 10.72
CA LYS A 132 8.30 12.47 9.78
C LYS A 132 7.60 13.15 8.62
N PHE A 133 6.74 12.43 7.91
CA PHE A 133 6.03 12.93 6.73
C PHE A 133 4.54 13.17 7.01
N PHE A 134 3.99 12.48 8.02
CA PHE A 134 2.57 12.54 8.33
C PHE A 134 2.33 12.76 9.82
N THR A 135 1.36 13.62 10.12
CA THR A 135 0.89 13.88 11.49
C THR A 135 0.07 12.72 12.03
N LYS A 136 -0.15 12.72 13.35
CA LYS A 136 -1.01 11.72 14.00
C LYS A 136 -2.42 11.73 13.40
N GLU A 137 -2.98 12.90 13.13
CA GLU A 137 -4.34 13.09 12.62
C GLU A 137 -4.50 12.47 11.22
N ALA A 138 -3.48 12.64 10.37
CA ALA A 138 -3.43 12.07 9.03
C ALA A 138 -3.42 10.54 9.09
N VAL A 139 -2.61 9.96 9.97
CA VAL A 139 -2.52 8.51 10.18
C VAL A 139 -3.79 7.93 10.81
N MET A 140 -4.34 8.60 11.82
CA MET A 140 -5.58 8.20 12.48
C MET A 140 -6.78 8.17 11.53
N THR A 141 -6.76 8.93 10.44
CA THR A 141 -7.78 8.84 9.39
C THR A 141 -7.79 7.46 8.73
N SER A 142 -6.62 6.87 8.46
CA SER A 142 -6.51 5.53 7.91
C SER A 142 -6.94 4.47 8.94
N PHE A 143 -6.53 4.60 10.20
CA PHE A 143 -6.95 3.67 11.26
C PHE A 143 -8.44 3.75 11.56
N ARG A 144 -9.07 4.93 11.55
CA ARG A 144 -10.52 5.07 11.67
C ARG A 144 -11.25 4.36 10.53
N MET A 145 -10.76 4.51 9.31
CA MET A 145 -11.37 3.90 8.12
C MET A 145 -11.29 2.37 8.16
N GLN A 146 -10.13 1.83 8.51
CA GLN A 146 -9.88 0.39 8.45
C GLN A 146 -10.30 -0.34 9.72
N TRP A 147 -10.06 0.25 10.89
CA TRP A 147 -10.22 -0.44 12.19
C TRP A 147 -11.32 0.16 13.06
N GLY A 148 -11.90 1.30 12.68
CA GLY A 148 -12.94 1.97 13.48
C GLY A 148 -12.43 2.60 14.78
N VAL A 149 -11.11 2.59 15.03
CA VAL A 149 -10.52 3.09 16.27
C VAL A 149 -10.52 4.61 16.28
N LYS A 150 -10.99 5.21 17.38
CA LYS A 150 -11.02 6.68 17.52
C LYS A 150 -9.64 7.26 17.82
N GLN A 151 -8.85 6.54 18.60
CA GLN A 151 -7.50 6.91 19.00
C GLN A 151 -6.63 5.67 19.16
N LEU A 152 -5.32 5.86 18.98
CA LEU A 152 -4.28 4.91 19.37
C LEU A 152 -3.19 5.66 20.16
N PRO A 153 -2.60 5.02 21.18
CA PRO A 153 -1.37 5.48 21.81
C PRO A 153 -0.29 5.73 20.76
N ARG A 154 0.57 6.73 20.98
CA ARG A 154 1.64 7.07 20.04
C ARG A 154 2.56 5.86 19.77
N GLU A 155 2.92 5.16 20.83
CA GLU A 155 3.75 3.95 20.79
C GLU A 155 3.15 2.86 19.88
N ASP A 156 1.83 2.64 19.93
CA ASP A 156 1.17 1.67 19.06
C ASP A 156 1.25 2.08 17.57
N ILE A 157 1.16 3.38 17.27
CA ILE A 157 1.32 3.88 15.89
C ILE A 157 2.76 3.65 15.42
N GLU A 158 3.73 3.95 16.27
CA GLU A 158 5.17 3.76 15.99
C GLU A 158 5.48 2.28 15.77
N ASN A 159 4.91 1.38 16.59
CA ASN A 159 5.07 -0.07 16.45
C ASN A 159 4.49 -0.57 15.12
N VAL A 160 3.26 -0.16 14.78
CA VAL A 160 2.66 -0.54 13.49
C VAL A 160 3.50 -0.03 12.32
N ALA A 161 3.97 1.23 12.39
CA ALA A 161 4.82 1.82 11.36
C ALA A 161 6.12 1.02 11.19
N ALA A 162 6.80 0.71 12.30
CA ALA A 162 8.04 -0.07 12.30
C ALA A 162 7.86 -1.46 11.69
N PHE A 163 6.83 -2.19 12.09
CA PHE A 163 6.53 -3.51 11.52
C PHE A 163 6.19 -3.46 10.03
N MET A 164 5.45 -2.43 9.59
CA MET A 164 5.14 -2.26 8.17
C MET A 164 6.39 -1.93 7.35
N ILE A 165 7.28 -1.08 7.87
CA ILE A 165 8.55 -0.75 7.23
C ILE A 165 9.43 -2.00 7.09
N GLU A 166 9.59 -2.75 8.18
CA GLU A 166 10.40 -3.98 8.19
C GLU A 166 9.85 -5.02 7.21
N ALA A 167 8.54 -5.29 7.25
CA ALA A 167 7.92 -6.23 6.32
C ALA A 167 8.12 -5.79 4.86
N SER A 168 7.99 -4.49 4.57
CA SER A 168 8.15 -3.96 3.21
C SER A 168 9.60 -3.98 2.73
N ARG A 169 10.57 -3.69 3.60
CA ARG A 169 12.01 -3.82 3.31
C ARG A 169 12.38 -5.25 2.95
N ASN A 170 11.79 -6.21 3.64
CA ASN A 170 12.08 -7.63 3.44
C ASN A 170 11.20 -8.29 2.36
N ALA A 171 10.30 -7.54 1.71
CA ALA A 171 9.46 -8.08 0.66
C ALA A 171 10.25 -8.48 -0.59
N ASP A 172 9.85 -9.57 -1.22
CA ASP A 172 10.41 -10.05 -2.50
C ASP A 172 9.73 -9.38 -3.68
N ALA A 173 8.41 -9.18 -3.56
CA ALA A 173 7.61 -8.44 -4.52
C ALA A 173 6.90 -7.26 -3.85
N LEU A 174 7.02 -6.09 -4.48
CA LEU A 174 6.38 -4.87 -4.03
C LEU A 174 5.40 -4.35 -5.10
N GLY A 175 4.12 -4.34 -4.75
CA GLY A 175 3.08 -3.67 -5.51
C GLY A 175 3.12 -2.17 -5.28
N ILE A 176 3.33 -1.40 -6.34
CA ILE A 176 3.35 0.07 -6.31
C ILE A 176 2.28 0.65 -7.25
N PRO A 177 1.83 1.90 -7.04
CA PRO A 177 0.95 2.58 -7.98
C PRO A 177 1.58 2.60 -9.38
N ASP A 178 0.92 1.99 -10.35
CA ASP A 178 1.34 1.93 -11.76
C ASP A 178 0.61 2.96 -12.64
N ARG A 179 -0.41 3.61 -12.08
CA ARG A 179 -1.10 4.78 -12.60
C ARG A 179 -1.58 5.58 -11.40
N PHE A 180 -1.38 6.89 -11.46
CA PHE A 180 -1.95 7.78 -10.47
C PHE A 180 -3.43 8.01 -10.76
N SER A 181 -4.24 8.01 -9.70
CA SER A 181 -5.68 8.25 -9.78
C SER A 181 -5.96 9.69 -10.24
N GLY A 182 -5.96 9.91 -11.56
CA GLY A 182 -6.14 11.24 -12.17
C GLY A 182 -7.50 11.89 -11.92
N SER A 183 -8.47 11.15 -11.38
CA SER A 183 -9.79 11.67 -11.02
C SER A 183 -9.82 12.39 -9.67
N LEU A 184 -8.84 12.17 -8.79
CA LEU A 184 -8.77 12.80 -7.46
C LEU A 184 -7.32 13.20 -7.15
N PRO A 185 -6.95 14.48 -7.35
CA PRO A 185 -5.57 14.96 -7.17
C PRO A 185 -4.97 14.63 -5.79
N GLN A 186 -5.80 14.68 -4.74
CA GLN A 186 -5.41 14.29 -3.37
C GLN A 186 -5.05 12.80 -3.22
N LEU A 187 -5.70 11.92 -3.98
CA LEU A 187 -5.41 10.49 -3.94
C LEU A 187 -4.12 10.18 -4.69
N ALA A 188 -3.91 10.82 -5.84
CA ALA A 188 -2.65 10.75 -6.57
C ALA A 188 -1.46 11.16 -5.69
N LEU A 189 -1.59 12.24 -4.91
CA LEU A 189 -0.56 12.66 -3.95
C LEU A 189 -0.19 11.57 -2.94
N LEU A 190 -1.18 10.89 -2.38
CA LEU A 190 -0.94 9.83 -1.41
C LEU A 190 -0.36 8.57 -2.06
N GLU A 191 -0.71 8.30 -3.31
CA GLU A 191 -0.08 7.25 -4.12
C GLU A 191 1.39 7.58 -4.43
N HIS A 192 1.71 8.84 -4.76
CA HIS A 192 3.08 9.32 -4.93
C HIS A 192 3.90 9.19 -3.63
N ALA A 193 3.29 9.40 -2.47
CA ALA A 193 3.98 9.27 -1.19
C ALA A 193 4.56 7.87 -0.96
N ALA A 194 4.04 6.82 -1.62
CA ALA A 194 4.65 5.49 -1.57
C ALA A 194 6.09 5.48 -2.09
N PHE A 195 6.42 6.32 -3.08
CA PHE A 195 7.77 6.42 -3.62
C PHE A 195 8.71 7.17 -2.67
N THR A 196 8.26 8.30 -2.13
CA THR A 196 9.06 9.12 -1.21
C THR A 196 9.32 8.40 0.11
N VAL A 197 8.26 7.88 0.74
CA VAL A 197 8.37 7.12 1.99
C VAL A 197 9.13 5.82 1.75
N GLY A 198 8.86 5.15 0.63
CA GLY A 198 9.56 3.93 0.25
C GLY A 198 11.07 4.14 0.07
N HIS A 199 11.47 5.20 -0.63
CA HIS A 199 12.87 5.55 -0.79
C HIS A 199 13.51 5.96 0.55
N HIS A 200 12.83 6.79 1.34
CA HIS A 200 13.35 7.22 2.64
C HIS A 200 13.66 6.06 3.57
N HIS A 201 12.78 5.05 3.60
CA HIS A 201 12.98 3.86 4.41
C HIS A 201 13.69 2.73 3.66
N GLU A 202 14.36 2.97 2.54
CA GLU A 202 15.12 1.92 1.81
C GLU A 202 14.26 0.67 1.48
N ILE A 203 12.95 0.87 1.30
CA ILE A 203 12.01 -0.17 0.87
C ILE A 203 12.15 -0.38 -0.63
N LEU A 204 12.52 0.69 -1.37
CA LEU A 204 12.75 0.61 -2.80
C LEU A 204 14.20 0.23 -3.06
N THR A 205 14.42 -0.98 -3.57
CA THR A 205 15.75 -1.53 -3.88
C THR A 205 15.70 -2.34 -5.19
N ALA A 206 16.84 -2.46 -5.88
CA ALA A 206 16.90 -3.07 -7.21
C ALA A 206 16.70 -4.61 -7.23
N ASP A 207 16.86 -5.28 -6.09
CA ASP A 207 16.68 -6.73 -5.93
C ASP A 207 15.20 -7.16 -5.95
N LYS A 208 14.27 -6.23 -5.76
CA LYS A 208 12.83 -6.54 -5.64
C LYS A 208 12.14 -6.68 -7.00
N LEU A 209 11.09 -7.48 -6.99
CA LEU A 209 10.12 -7.55 -8.07
C LEU A 209 9.07 -6.45 -7.92
N TYR A 210 8.98 -5.53 -8.88
CA TYR A 210 7.94 -4.50 -8.87
C TYR A 210 6.74 -4.88 -9.71
N ILE A 211 5.56 -4.85 -9.10
CA ILE A 211 4.27 -5.16 -9.73
C ILE A 211 3.29 -4.00 -9.56
N SER A 212 2.18 -4.06 -10.28
CA SER A 212 1.08 -3.12 -10.07
C SER A 212 0.36 -3.40 -8.74
N ILE A 213 -0.03 -2.36 -8.00
CA ILE A 213 -0.98 -2.49 -6.88
C ILE A 213 -2.31 -3.16 -7.30
N ARG A 214 -2.64 -3.14 -8.60
CA ARG A 214 -3.83 -3.80 -9.15
C ARG A 214 -3.61 -5.28 -9.46
N SER A 215 -2.39 -5.81 -9.38
CA SER A 215 -2.11 -7.21 -9.72
C SER A 215 -2.95 -8.20 -8.91
N GLY A 216 -3.31 -7.88 -7.66
CA GLY A 216 -4.25 -8.70 -6.88
C GLY A 216 -5.59 -8.95 -7.59
N VAL A 217 -6.12 -7.98 -8.32
CA VAL A 217 -7.37 -8.13 -9.08
C VAL A 217 -7.21 -9.12 -10.23
N LYS A 218 -6.04 -9.17 -10.87
CA LYS A 218 -5.75 -10.17 -11.91
C LYS A 218 -5.52 -11.55 -11.32
N LEU A 219 -4.89 -11.63 -10.15
CA LEU A 219 -4.72 -12.88 -9.40
C LEU A 219 -6.08 -13.50 -9.03
N ALA A 220 -7.09 -12.67 -8.74
CA ALA A 220 -8.42 -13.11 -8.32
C ALA A 220 -9.11 -14.09 -9.28
N VAL A 221 -8.78 -14.03 -10.58
CA VAL A 221 -9.36 -14.84 -11.66
C VAL A 221 -8.34 -15.74 -12.36
N SER A 222 -7.11 -15.81 -11.85
CA SER A 222 -6.01 -16.53 -12.50
C SER A 222 -6.04 -18.01 -12.16
N GLU A 223 -6.32 -18.88 -13.14
CA GLU A 223 -6.18 -20.34 -12.94
C GLU A 223 -4.76 -20.76 -12.57
N ARG A 224 -3.75 -20.04 -13.08
CA ARG A 224 -2.37 -20.29 -12.68
C ARG A 224 -2.17 -20.04 -11.19
N PHE A 225 -2.77 -18.99 -10.64
CA PHE A 225 -2.71 -18.72 -9.20
C PHE A 225 -3.48 -19.78 -8.39
N PHE A 226 -4.67 -20.19 -8.82
CA PHE A 226 -5.40 -21.30 -8.19
C PHE A 226 -4.64 -22.63 -8.26
N SER A 227 -3.91 -22.90 -9.35
CA SER A 227 -3.03 -24.07 -9.45
C SER A 227 -1.91 -24.04 -8.41
N LEU A 228 -1.32 -22.88 -8.14
CA LEU A 228 -0.31 -22.73 -7.08
C LEU A 228 -0.91 -22.94 -5.68
N MET A 229 -2.15 -22.52 -5.45
CA MET A 229 -2.86 -22.84 -4.20
C MET A 229 -3.04 -24.35 -4.03
N ARG A 230 -3.31 -25.09 -5.11
CA ARG A 230 -3.44 -26.56 -5.06
C ARG A 230 -2.11 -27.28 -4.83
N SER A 231 -0.98 -26.69 -5.23
CA SER A 231 0.35 -27.26 -5.01
C SER A 231 0.95 -26.92 -3.64
N ALA A 232 0.41 -25.93 -2.94
CA ALA A 232 0.87 -25.59 -1.60
C ALA A 232 0.54 -26.71 -0.60
N ARG A 233 1.42 -26.93 0.38
CA ARG A 233 1.21 -27.93 1.44
C ARG A 233 -0.05 -27.63 2.26
N ASN A 234 -0.30 -26.36 2.50
CA ASN A 234 -1.52 -25.83 3.05
C ASN A 234 -1.73 -24.39 2.59
N VAL A 235 -2.99 -24.01 2.47
CA VAL A 235 -3.41 -22.63 2.20
C VAL A 235 -3.97 -22.06 3.48
N VAL A 236 -3.40 -20.96 3.95
CA VAL A 236 -3.88 -20.23 5.14
C VAL A 236 -4.50 -18.92 4.69
N VAL A 237 -5.73 -18.63 5.10
CA VAL A 237 -6.40 -17.38 4.75
C VAL A 237 -6.55 -16.50 5.97
N ILE A 238 -6.05 -15.27 5.91
CA ILE A 238 -6.21 -14.27 6.96
C ILE A 238 -7.14 -13.18 6.44
N SER A 239 -8.37 -13.14 6.94
CA SER A 239 -9.39 -12.23 6.42
C SER A 239 -10.50 -11.94 7.44
N GLY A 240 -11.17 -10.80 7.28
CA GLY A 240 -12.44 -10.50 7.95
C GLY A 240 -13.68 -11.01 7.20
N ARG A 241 -13.51 -12.09 6.42
CA ARG A 241 -14.55 -12.72 5.60
C ARG A 241 -14.46 -14.24 5.71
N GLU A 242 -15.62 -14.87 5.73
CA GLU A 242 -15.77 -16.32 5.59
C GLU A 242 -15.66 -16.72 4.11
N VAL A 243 -14.43 -16.95 3.64
CA VAL A 243 -14.15 -17.31 2.23
C VAL A 243 -13.77 -18.79 2.06
N GLU A 244 -13.58 -19.51 3.17
CA GLU A 244 -13.08 -20.90 3.18
C GLU A 244 -13.90 -21.84 2.29
N GLY A 245 -15.21 -21.92 2.52
CA GLY A 245 -16.07 -22.83 1.76
C GLY A 245 -16.11 -22.51 0.25
N ARG A 246 -15.97 -21.24 -0.13
CA ARG A 246 -15.93 -20.83 -1.55
C ARG A 246 -14.60 -21.17 -2.21
N LEU A 247 -13.49 -20.96 -1.49
CA LEU A 247 -12.17 -21.40 -1.94
C LEU A 247 -12.10 -22.92 -2.03
N GLN A 248 -12.65 -23.64 -1.06
CA GLN A 248 -12.69 -25.10 -1.10
C GLN A 248 -13.46 -25.61 -2.33
N ALA A 249 -14.62 -25.01 -2.65
CA ALA A 249 -15.37 -25.33 -3.86
C ALA A 249 -14.56 -25.08 -5.13
N LYS A 250 -13.78 -24.00 -5.19
CA LYS A 250 -12.91 -23.67 -6.33
C LYS A 250 -11.66 -24.57 -6.45
N LEU A 251 -11.08 -24.94 -5.32
CA LEU A 251 -9.79 -25.64 -5.26
C LEU A 251 -9.95 -27.17 -5.29
N GLY A 252 -11.10 -27.68 -4.84
CA GLY A 252 -11.39 -29.11 -4.67
C GLY A 252 -11.07 -29.62 -3.27
N ALA A 253 -11.67 -30.74 -2.86
CA ALA A 253 -11.61 -31.27 -1.50
C ALA A 253 -10.21 -31.72 -1.02
N GLY A 254 -9.25 -31.91 -1.93
CA GLY A 254 -7.90 -32.35 -1.60
C GLY A 254 -6.97 -31.27 -1.05
N VAL A 255 -7.36 -29.99 -1.12
CA VAL A 255 -6.53 -28.89 -0.63
C VAL A 255 -6.77 -28.66 0.85
N LYS A 256 -5.70 -28.71 1.66
CA LYS A 256 -5.73 -28.33 3.06
C LYS A 256 -5.84 -26.81 3.19
N LEU A 257 -7.02 -26.33 3.54
CA LEU A 257 -7.34 -24.93 3.74
C LEU A 257 -7.55 -24.64 5.24
N THR A 258 -7.13 -23.47 5.71
CA THR A 258 -7.38 -23.05 7.10
C THR A 258 -7.58 -21.55 7.18
N SER A 259 -8.63 -21.11 7.86
CA SER A 259 -8.89 -19.68 8.08
C SER A 259 -8.40 -19.19 9.45
N ILE A 260 -7.83 -18.00 9.46
CA ILE A 260 -7.54 -17.19 10.64
C ILE A 260 -8.43 -15.94 10.55
N GLY A 261 -9.45 -15.89 11.39
CA GLY A 261 -10.42 -14.79 11.39
C GLY A 261 -9.82 -13.48 11.89
N LEU A 262 -10.08 -12.41 11.14
CA LEU A 262 -9.83 -11.02 11.52
C LEU A 262 -11.17 -10.28 11.68
N GLU A 263 -11.21 -9.24 12.49
CA GLU A 263 -12.37 -8.37 12.56
C GLU A 263 -12.52 -7.60 11.22
N PRO A 264 -13.73 -7.53 10.62
CA PRO A 264 -13.91 -6.86 9.34
C PRO A 264 -13.59 -5.36 9.40
N GLU A 265 -13.31 -4.75 8.24
CA GLU A 265 -13.12 -3.30 8.15
C GLU A 265 -14.37 -2.57 8.68
N TRP A 266 -14.17 -1.62 9.61
CA TRP A 266 -15.27 -0.91 10.29
C TRP A 266 -16.27 -0.27 9.33
N ARG A 267 -15.77 0.35 8.25
CA ARG A 267 -16.63 1.01 7.25
C ARG A 267 -17.57 0.04 6.53
N LYS A 268 -17.32 -1.26 6.65
CA LYS A 268 -18.03 -2.34 5.92
C LYS A 268 -18.72 -3.34 6.86
N SER A 269 -18.75 -3.11 8.17
CA SER A 269 -19.46 -3.98 9.12
C SER A 269 -20.83 -3.39 9.47
N GLU A 270 -21.92 -4.09 9.14
CA GLU A 270 -23.29 -3.77 9.58
C GLU A 270 -23.54 -4.09 11.06
N LYS A 271 -22.60 -4.76 11.73
CA LYS A 271 -22.75 -5.20 13.12
C LYS A 271 -21.69 -4.58 14.03
N THR A 272 -22.20 -3.91 15.04
CA THR A 272 -21.54 -3.47 16.27
C THR A 272 -20.76 -4.61 16.95
N SER A 273 -19.64 -4.24 17.58
CA SER A 273 -18.82 -5.04 18.50
C SER A 273 -18.09 -6.27 17.95
N VAL A 274 -16.86 -6.08 17.46
CA VAL A 274 -15.79 -7.09 17.61
C VAL A 274 -14.50 -6.30 17.87
N GLY A 275 -13.63 -6.78 18.76
CA GLY A 275 -12.57 -6.01 19.43
C GLY A 275 -11.63 -5.19 18.52
N THR A 276 -10.79 -4.36 19.15
CA THR A 276 -9.83 -3.53 18.43
C THR A 276 -8.86 -4.39 17.62
N GLN A 277 -8.79 -4.17 16.30
CA GLN A 277 -7.87 -4.90 15.40
C GLN A 277 -6.40 -4.87 15.87
N TYR A 278 -6.05 -3.83 16.63
CA TYR A 278 -4.76 -3.68 17.28
C TYR A 278 -4.97 -3.21 18.73
N PRO A 279 -4.18 -3.69 19.71
CA PRO A 279 -3.10 -4.67 19.60
C PRO A 279 -3.55 -6.13 19.73
N ASP A 280 -4.75 -6.38 20.27
CA ASP A 280 -5.13 -7.72 20.74
C ASP A 280 -5.39 -8.71 19.60
N ALA A 281 -6.14 -8.29 18.58
CA ALA A 281 -6.37 -9.13 17.41
C ALA A 281 -5.10 -9.41 16.62
N PHE A 282 -4.28 -8.38 16.42
CA PHE A 282 -2.93 -8.52 15.89
C PHE A 282 -2.13 -9.60 16.65
N LYS A 283 -1.98 -9.50 17.97
CA LYS A 283 -1.23 -10.48 18.79
C LYS A 283 -1.81 -11.90 18.70
N ARG A 284 -3.14 -12.03 18.68
CA ARG A 284 -3.81 -13.33 18.50
C ARG A 284 -3.51 -13.94 17.14
N ILE A 285 -3.60 -13.16 16.06
CA ILE A 285 -3.33 -13.62 14.69
C ILE A 285 -1.87 -14.04 14.56
N MET A 286 -0.92 -13.25 15.07
CA MET A 286 0.51 -13.60 15.06
C MET A 286 0.77 -14.96 15.72
N ARG A 287 0.13 -15.26 16.87
CA ARG A 287 0.21 -16.58 17.51
C ARG A 287 -0.37 -17.70 16.63
N GLN A 288 -1.54 -17.48 16.05
CA GLN A 288 -2.15 -18.48 15.14
C GLN A 288 -1.31 -18.71 13.88
N MET A 289 -0.61 -17.68 13.38
CA MET A 289 0.32 -17.84 12.26
C MET A 289 1.49 -18.73 12.64
N ALA A 290 2.10 -18.53 13.82
CA ALA A 290 3.21 -19.36 14.30
C ALA A 290 2.85 -20.86 14.37
N ASP A 291 1.59 -21.19 14.64
CA ASP A 291 1.12 -22.59 14.71
C ASP A 291 0.75 -23.20 13.35
N ARG A 292 0.44 -22.37 12.34
CA ARG A 292 -0.23 -22.81 11.10
C ARG A 292 0.55 -22.55 9.82
N VAL A 293 1.56 -21.68 9.87
CA VAL A 293 2.37 -21.27 8.72
C VAL A 293 3.77 -21.84 8.87
N GLY A 294 4.27 -22.47 7.80
CA GLY A 294 5.60 -23.01 7.73
C GLY A 294 6.10 -23.14 6.28
N PRO A 295 7.24 -23.82 6.07
CA PRO A 295 7.75 -24.19 4.75
C PRO A 295 6.67 -24.88 3.89
N GLY A 296 6.51 -24.38 2.65
CA GLY A 296 5.50 -24.86 1.69
C GLY A 296 4.07 -24.32 1.90
N SER A 297 3.81 -23.52 2.93
CA SER A 297 2.52 -22.84 3.13
C SER A 297 2.31 -21.68 2.16
N LEU A 298 1.09 -21.49 1.68
CA LEU A 298 0.66 -20.28 0.99
C LEU A 298 -0.35 -19.50 1.85
N VAL A 299 -0.01 -18.27 2.21
CA VAL A 299 -0.82 -17.40 3.08
C VAL A 299 -1.49 -16.29 2.25
N LEU A 300 -2.81 -16.30 2.18
CA LEU A 300 -3.63 -15.33 1.46
C LEU A 300 -4.15 -14.27 2.44
N VAL A 301 -3.77 -13.01 2.24
CA VAL A 301 -4.00 -11.96 3.26
C VAL A 301 -4.94 -10.86 2.75
N GLY A 302 -6.05 -10.66 3.46
CA GLY A 302 -7.01 -9.57 3.27
C GLY A 302 -7.23 -8.80 4.58
N ALA A 303 -6.21 -8.07 5.03
CA ALA A 303 -6.15 -7.47 6.36
C ALA A 303 -5.74 -5.98 6.36
N GLY A 304 -6.01 -5.25 5.27
CA GLY A 304 -5.69 -3.83 5.15
C GLY A 304 -4.23 -3.51 5.47
N LEU A 305 -4.02 -2.56 6.38
CA LEU A 305 -2.69 -2.13 6.87
C LEU A 305 -1.91 -3.27 7.55
N LEU A 306 -2.57 -4.06 8.41
CA LEU A 306 -1.91 -5.19 9.09
C LEU A 306 -1.51 -6.30 8.13
N GLY A 307 -2.14 -6.35 6.94
CA GLY A 307 -1.84 -7.36 5.94
C GLY A 307 -0.38 -7.36 5.49
N LYS A 308 0.31 -6.22 5.57
CA LYS A 308 1.72 -6.14 5.17
C LYS A 308 2.60 -6.87 6.17
N ILE A 309 2.31 -6.65 7.45
CA ILE A 309 2.98 -7.28 8.58
C ILE A 309 2.75 -8.80 8.52
N PHE A 310 1.52 -9.24 8.27
CA PHE A 310 1.22 -10.68 8.16
C PHE A 310 1.91 -11.34 6.95
N CYS A 311 2.08 -10.64 5.83
CA CYS A 311 2.87 -11.18 4.71
C CYS A 311 4.36 -11.31 5.06
N GLY A 312 4.92 -10.31 5.75
CA GLY A 312 6.30 -10.38 6.25
C GLY A 312 6.49 -11.52 7.25
N GLU A 313 5.54 -11.71 8.16
CA GLU A 313 5.56 -12.79 9.14
C GLU A 313 5.43 -14.17 8.46
N ALA A 314 4.58 -14.30 7.45
CA ALA A 314 4.48 -15.54 6.68
C ALA A 314 5.83 -15.92 6.07
N LYS A 315 6.54 -14.95 5.45
CA LYS A 315 7.90 -15.14 4.94
C LYS A 315 8.88 -15.55 6.04
N ARG A 316 8.84 -14.88 7.20
CA ARG A 316 9.72 -15.18 8.34
C ARG A 316 9.53 -16.62 8.85
N LEU A 317 8.31 -17.14 8.79
CA LEU A 317 7.96 -18.52 9.15
C LEU A 317 8.28 -19.54 8.03
N GLY A 318 8.87 -19.12 6.92
CA GLY A 318 9.21 -19.98 5.77
C GLY A 318 8.05 -20.20 4.78
N GLY A 319 6.90 -19.56 5.00
CA GLY A 319 5.76 -19.61 4.09
C GLY A 319 5.77 -18.50 3.03
N VAL A 320 4.80 -18.56 2.13
CA VAL A 320 4.61 -17.58 1.07
C VAL A 320 3.44 -16.66 1.38
N GLY A 321 3.67 -15.38 1.71
CA GLY A 321 2.64 -14.41 2.05
C GLY A 321 2.22 -13.51 0.89
N ILE A 322 0.92 -13.49 0.53
CA ILE A 322 0.39 -12.68 -0.59
C ILE A 322 -0.69 -11.72 -0.11
N ASP A 323 -0.43 -10.42 -0.21
CA ASP A 323 -1.40 -9.36 0.06
C ASP A 323 -2.43 -9.26 -1.08
N LEU A 324 -3.61 -9.83 -0.84
CA LEU A 324 -4.75 -9.80 -1.75
C LEU A 324 -5.72 -8.66 -1.44
N GLY A 325 -5.81 -8.23 -0.18
CA GLY A 325 -6.67 -7.13 0.27
C GLY A 325 -8.12 -7.35 -0.15
N SER A 326 -8.72 -6.36 -0.81
CA SER A 326 -10.13 -6.40 -1.21
C SER A 326 -10.49 -7.51 -2.23
N VAL A 327 -9.52 -8.25 -2.76
CA VAL A 327 -9.82 -9.43 -3.60
C VAL A 327 -10.62 -10.47 -2.83
N ILE A 328 -10.38 -10.60 -1.52
CA ILE A 328 -11.15 -11.53 -0.68
C ILE A 328 -12.62 -11.07 -0.57
N ASP A 329 -12.89 -9.76 -0.55
CA ASP A 329 -14.26 -9.24 -0.65
C ASP A 329 -14.92 -9.69 -1.98
N ALA A 330 -14.18 -9.62 -3.09
CA ALA A 330 -14.67 -10.01 -4.42
C ALA A 330 -15.03 -11.50 -4.50
N TRP A 331 -14.18 -12.37 -3.95
CA TRP A 331 -14.46 -13.80 -3.86
C TRP A 331 -15.75 -14.12 -3.10
N CYS A 332 -16.13 -13.26 -2.15
CA CYS A 332 -17.39 -13.34 -1.41
C CYS A 332 -18.58 -12.63 -2.11
N GLY A 333 -18.41 -12.12 -3.34
CA GLY A 333 -19.46 -11.42 -4.09
C GLY A 333 -19.68 -9.96 -3.67
N LEU A 334 -18.80 -9.38 -2.84
CA LEU A 334 -18.96 -8.03 -2.32
C LEU A 334 -18.29 -6.98 -3.23
N LYS A 335 -19.04 -5.92 -3.58
CA LYS A 335 -18.56 -4.80 -4.39
C LYS A 335 -17.96 -3.70 -3.52
N THR A 336 -16.73 -3.88 -3.06
CA THR A 336 -16.08 -2.96 -2.11
C THR A 336 -15.09 -1.97 -2.74
N ARG A 337 -14.92 -2.01 -4.07
CA ARG A 337 -14.15 -1.02 -4.84
C ARG A 337 -15.06 -0.27 -5.79
N GLY A 338 -14.88 1.06 -5.89
CA GLY A 338 -15.71 1.92 -6.75
C GLY A 338 -15.69 1.55 -8.24
N GLY A 339 -14.59 0.95 -8.73
CA GLY A 339 -14.49 0.45 -10.10
C GLY A 339 -15.00 -0.98 -10.31
N GLY A 340 -15.49 -1.64 -9.26
CA GLY A 340 -15.88 -3.06 -9.29
C GLY A 340 -14.70 -4.02 -9.37
N PHE A 341 -15.03 -5.29 -9.62
CA PHE A 341 -14.08 -6.38 -9.86
C PHE A 341 -14.36 -7.02 -11.23
N PRO A 342 -13.37 -7.65 -11.87
CA PRO A 342 -13.57 -8.39 -13.11
C PRO A 342 -14.69 -9.43 -12.99
N VAL A 343 -15.39 -9.66 -14.09
CA VAL A 343 -16.34 -10.78 -14.19
C VAL A 343 -15.61 -12.08 -13.86
N GLY A 344 -16.25 -12.95 -13.06
CA GLY A 344 -15.65 -14.20 -12.58
C GLY A 344 -14.78 -14.06 -11.32
N SER A 345 -14.69 -12.86 -10.72
CA SER A 345 -14.00 -12.69 -9.43
C SER A 345 -14.82 -13.19 -8.24
N GLU A 346 -16.11 -13.51 -8.40
CA GLU A 346 -16.87 -14.18 -7.37
C GLU A 346 -16.61 -15.69 -7.44
N LEU A 347 -16.30 -16.29 -6.29
CA LEU A 347 -16.12 -17.74 -6.19
C LEU A 347 -17.47 -18.43 -6.01
N PRO A 348 -17.62 -19.68 -6.52
CA PRO A 348 -18.84 -20.44 -6.36
C PRO A 348 -19.24 -20.56 -4.88
N PRO A 349 -20.54 -20.60 -4.56
CA PRO A 349 -20.99 -20.84 -3.21
C PRO A 349 -20.54 -22.25 -2.74
N PRO A 350 -20.41 -22.46 -1.42
CA PRO A 350 -20.12 -23.79 -0.89
C PRO A 350 -21.14 -24.82 -1.38
N GLY A 351 -20.69 -25.96 -1.90
CA GLY A 351 -21.56 -27.06 -2.35
C GLY A 351 -22.10 -26.97 -3.78
N GLY A 352 -21.75 -25.92 -4.54
CA GLY A 352 -22.00 -25.87 -5.99
C GLY A 352 -20.81 -26.49 -6.74
N SER A 353 -20.93 -27.75 -7.16
CA SER A 353 -20.01 -28.40 -8.10
C SER A 353 -20.38 -28.10 -9.53
#